data_AF-A0A1G9MLZ1-F1
#
_entry.id   AF-A0A1G9MLZ1-F1
#
_cell.length_a   1.000
_cell.length_b   1.000
_cell.length_c   1.000
_cell.angle_alpha   90.00
_cell.angle_beta   90.00
_cell.angle_gamma   90.00
#
_symmetry.space_group_name_H-M   'P 1'
#
loop_
_entity.id
_entity.type
_entity.pdbx_description
1 polymer ?
#
loop_
_entity_poly.entity_id
_entity_poly.type
_entity_poly.pdbx_seq_one_letter_code
_entity_poly.pdbx_strand_id
1 'polypeptide(L)'
;MNQFSASDQLVEQLLANGFAEVTEQYFPHCHVRLQLKGEAYHPAYFQRAFRLSAGTALIILHYLTIRVLYKSHVVAESRRLSEEELQTIMAFCKLPAKRQAVLAARRLSLADLKTAVDAEPRLAD
;
A
#
# COMPACT_ATOMS: atom_id res chain seq x y z
N MET A 1 -0.83 -21.06 0.47
CA MET A 1 -0.60 -19.69 0.97
C MET A 1 -1.11 -18.73 -0.08
N ASN A 2 -1.97 -17.78 0.30
CA ASN A 2 -2.47 -16.78 -0.64
C ASN A 2 -1.35 -15.81 -1.03
N GLN A 3 -1.30 -15.46 -2.31
CA GLN A 3 -0.41 -14.44 -2.85
C GLN A 3 -1.25 -13.35 -3.50
N PHE A 4 -0.89 -12.09 -3.28
CA PHE A 4 -1.58 -10.92 -3.79
C PHE A 4 -0.70 -10.24 -4.84
N SER A 5 -1.20 -10.14 -6.07
CA SER A 5 -0.64 -9.26 -7.10
C SER A 5 -1.47 -7.98 -7.20
N ALA A 6 -1.07 -7.05 -8.07
CA ALA A 6 -1.95 -5.94 -8.46
C ALA A 6 -3.21 -6.52 -9.16
N SER A 7 -4.30 -6.66 -8.42
CA SER A 7 -5.57 -7.28 -8.86
C SER A 7 -6.75 -6.72 -8.08
N ASP A 8 -7.97 -7.02 -8.51
CA ASP A 8 -9.18 -6.64 -7.77
C ASP A 8 -9.24 -7.29 -6.38
N GLN A 9 -8.72 -8.51 -6.22
CA GLN A 9 -8.63 -9.14 -4.90
C GLN A 9 -7.81 -8.31 -3.92
N LEU A 10 -6.67 -7.75 -4.36
CA LEU A 10 -5.86 -6.88 -3.49
C LEU A 10 -6.57 -5.56 -3.20
N VAL A 11 -7.27 -4.99 -4.18
CA VAL A 11 -8.10 -3.80 -3.99
C VAL A 11 -9.13 -4.03 -2.90
N GLU A 12 -9.89 -5.11 -2.99
CA GLU A 12 -10.92 -5.47 -2.01
C GLU A 12 -10.34 -5.63 -0.61
N GLN A 13 -9.17 -6.27 -0.49
CA GLN A 13 -8.48 -6.39 0.80
C GLN A 13 -8.09 -5.05 1.39
N LEU A 14 -7.56 -4.12 0.59
CA LEU A 14 -7.19 -2.78 1.05
C LEU A 14 -8.43 -2.00 1.52
N LEU A 15 -9.52 -2.03 0.75
CA LEU A 15 -10.78 -1.38 1.10
C LEU A 15 -11.36 -1.95 2.40
N ALA A 16 -11.38 -3.28 2.54
CA ALA A 16 -11.85 -3.96 3.74
C ALA A 16 -11.03 -3.62 4.99
N ASN A 17 -9.76 -3.22 4.82
CA ASN A 17 -8.85 -2.84 5.90
C ASN A 17 -8.82 -1.32 6.18
N GLY A 18 -9.80 -0.58 5.64
CA GLY A 18 -10.02 0.84 5.92
C GLY A 18 -9.21 1.79 5.06
N PHE A 19 -8.50 1.29 4.04
CA PHE A 19 -7.85 2.17 3.06
C PHE A 19 -8.89 2.79 2.15
N ALA A 20 -8.76 4.09 1.90
CA ALA A 20 -9.53 4.79 0.90
C ALA A 20 -8.78 4.80 -0.44
N GLU A 21 -9.51 4.58 -1.53
CA GLU A 21 -8.96 4.81 -2.86
C GLU A 21 -8.80 6.32 -3.10
N VAL A 22 -7.60 6.72 -3.49
CA VAL A 22 -7.22 8.10 -3.81
C VAL A 22 -6.68 8.21 -5.24
N THR A 23 -7.07 7.27 -6.12
CA THR A 23 -6.63 7.20 -7.52
C THR A 23 -6.92 8.50 -8.28
N GLU A 24 -8.02 9.20 -7.99
CA GLU A 24 -8.32 10.50 -8.61
C GLU A 24 -7.20 11.53 -8.41
N GLN A 25 -6.62 11.58 -7.20
CA GLN A 25 -5.57 12.54 -6.85
C GLN A 25 -4.24 12.23 -7.56
N TYR A 26 -3.92 10.95 -7.75
CA TYR A 26 -2.60 10.51 -8.21
C TYR A 26 -2.57 10.10 -9.68
N PHE A 27 -3.66 9.52 -10.17
CA PHE A 27 -3.81 8.98 -11.53
C PHE A 27 -5.20 9.34 -12.09
N PRO A 28 -5.51 10.63 -12.28
CA PRO A 28 -6.85 11.10 -12.67
C PRO A 28 -7.36 10.43 -13.95
N HIS A 29 -6.48 10.18 -14.93
CA HIS A 29 -6.86 9.47 -16.16
C HIS A 29 -7.31 8.02 -15.90
N CYS A 30 -6.67 7.30 -14.97
CA CYS A 30 -7.09 5.95 -14.58
C CYS A 30 -8.43 6.00 -13.84
N HIS A 31 -8.59 6.95 -12.92
CA HIS A 31 -9.86 7.14 -12.20
C HIS A 31 -11.03 7.39 -13.16
N VAL A 32 -10.88 8.30 -14.13
CA VAL A 32 -11.92 8.58 -15.14
C VAL A 32 -12.30 7.32 -15.92
N ARG A 33 -11.32 6.51 -16.34
CA ARG A 33 -11.58 5.29 -17.11
C ARG A 33 -12.30 4.23 -16.27
N LEU A 34 -11.87 4.02 -15.03
CA LEU A 34 -12.44 3.00 -14.13
C LEU A 34 -13.84 3.41 -13.64
N GLN A 35 -13.99 4.62 -13.09
CA GLN A 35 -15.21 5.04 -12.41
C GLN A 35 -16.22 5.69 -13.34
N LEU A 36 -15.78 6.62 -14.20
CA LEU A 36 -16.71 7.38 -15.04
C LEU A 36 -17.09 6.64 -16.32
N LYS A 37 -16.17 5.84 -16.88
CA LYS A 37 -16.44 5.03 -18.08
C LYS A 37 -16.79 3.58 -17.76
N GLY A 38 -16.69 3.16 -16.50
CA GLY A 38 -17.04 1.81 -16.06
C GLY A 38 -16.14 0.71 -16.63
N GLU A 39 -14.88 1.02 -16.97
CA GLU A 39 -13.96 0.02 -17.49
C GLU A 39 -13.47 -0.92 -16.37
N ALA A 40 -13.38 -2.21 -16.69
CA ALA A 40 -12.85 -3.20 -15.76
C ALA A 40 -11.38 -2.92 -15.42
N TYR A 41 -11.01 -3.15 -14.17
CA TYR A 41 -9.62 -2.98 -13.76
C TYR A 41 -8.73 -4.05 -14.40
N HIS A 42 -7.63 -3.59 -14.98
CA HIS A 42 -6.60 -4.44 -15.56
C HIS A 42 -5.23 -3.84 -15.22
N PRO A 43 -4.39 -4.55 -14.47
CA PRO A 43 -3.13 -4.01 -13.94
C PRO A 43 -2.10 -3.72 -15.04
N ALA A 44 -2.25 -4.19 -16.28
CA ALA A 44 -1.35 -3.73 -17.36
C ALA A 44 -1.72 -2.35 -17.93
N TYR A 45 -2.94 -1.86 -17.67
CA TYR A 45 -3.46 -0.63 -18.29
C TYR A 45 -3.77 0.46 -17.28
N PHE A 46 -4.11 0.09 -16.06
CA PHE A 46 -4.55 1.03 -15.04
C PHE A 46 -3.68 0.99 -13.80
N GLN A 47 -3.56 2.16 -13.19
CA GLN A 47 -2.90 2.36 -11.91
C GLN A 47 -3.93 2.77 -10.88
N ARG A 48 -3.73 2.34 -9.63
CA ARG A 48 -4.60 2.71 -8.51
C ARG A 48 -3.77 3.10 -7.30
N ALA A 49 -4.26 4.04 -6.51
CA ALA A 49 -3.60 4.52 -5.30
C ALA A 49 -4.54 4.42 -4.10
N PHE A 50 -4.00 4.00 -2.96
CA PHE A 50 -4.72 3.80 -1.72
C PHE A 50 -3.99 4.47 -0.56
N ARG A 51 -4.74 5.07 0.36
CA ARG A 51 -4.22 5.71 1.56
C ARG A 51 -5.11 5.42 2.75
N LEU A 52 -4.50 5.29 3.92
CA LEU A 52 -5.22 5.28 5.20
C LEU A 52 -5.32 6.71 5.75
N SER A 53 -6.50 7.12 6.23
CA SER A 53 -6.85 8.52 6.57
C SER A 53 -5.86 9.25 7.50
N ALA A 54 -5.23 8.54 8.43
CA ALA A 54 -4.28 9.10 9.39
C ALA A 54 -2.80 9.03 8.94
N GLY A 55 -2.52 8.42 7.78
CA GLY A 55 -1.18 8.09 7.32
C GLY A 55 -0.72 8.93 6.12
N THR A 56 0.59 9.16 6.05
CA THR A 56 1.25 9.76 4.89
C THR A 56 1.74 8.73 3.87
N ALA A 57 1.73 7.44 4.27
CA ALA A 57 2.05 6.35 3.37
C ALA A 57 0.96 6.14 2.31
N LEU A 58 1.39 5.75 1.11
CA LEU A 58 0.56 5.41 -0.04
C LEU A 58 0.88 3.99 -0.47
N ILE A 59 -0.16 3.21 -0.77
CA ILE A 59 -0.01 1.96 -1.50
C ILE A 59 -0.44 2.23 -2.94
N ILE A 60 0.43 1.97 -3.89
CA ILE A 60 0.19 2.18 -5.31
C ILE A 60 0.27 0.85 -6.02
N LEU A 61 -0.80 0.51 -6.73
CA LEU A 61 -0.79 -0.53 -7.75
C LEU A 61 -0.29 0.13 -9.04
N HIS A 62 1.03 0.11 -9.22
CA HIS A 62 1.72 0.71 -10.37
C HIS A 62 1.88 -0.35 -11.45
N TYR A 63 0.86 -0.46 -12.29
CA TYR A 63 0.73 -1.55 -13.23
C TYR A 63 0.81 -2.94 -12.55
N LEU A 64 1.67 -3.84 -13.05
CA LEU A 64 1.93 -5.18 -12.50
C LEU A 64 2.75 -5.17 -11.20
N THR A 65 2.97 -4.01 -10.58
CA THR A 65 3.75 -3.85 -9.35
C THR A 65 2.94 -3.19 -8.24
N ILE A 66 3.26 -3.54 -7.00
CA ILE A 66 2.72 -3.00 -5.77
C ILE A 66 3.85 -2.21 -5.12
N ARG A 67 3.62 -0.91 -4.89
CA ARG A 67 4.58 0.02 -4.30
C ARG A 67 4.02 0.59 -3.02
N VAL A 68 4.85 0.67 -2.01
CA VAL A 68 4.56 1.41 -0.78
C VAL A 68 5.44 2.64 -0.77
N LEU A 69 4.83 3.81 -0.86
CA LEU A 69 5.52 5.08 -0.76
C LEU A 69 5.29 5.68 0.62
N TYR A 70 6.34 6.29 1.18
CA TYR A 70 6.21 7.25 2.26
C TYR A 70 6.74 8.59 1.76
N LYS A 71 5.84 9.58 1.67
CA LYS A 71 6.10 10.83 0.92
C LYS A 71 6.54 10.50 -0.52
N SER A 72 7.79 10.80 -0.87
CA SER A 72 8.36 10.54 -2.20
C SER A 72 9.33 9.36 -2.23
N HIS A 73 9.47 8.62 -1.14
CA HIS A 73 10.41 7.49 -1.04
C HIS A 73 9.67 6.16 -1.17
N VAL A 74 10.21 5.28 -2.03
CA VAL A 74 9.76 3.89 -2.11
C VAL A 74 10.29 3.15 -0.88
N VAL A 75 9.37 2.72 -0.03
CA VAL A 75 9.65 1.90 1.16
C VAL A 75 9.73 0.42 0.78
N ALA A 76 8.80 -0.02 -0.07
CA ALA A 76 8.76 -1.37 -0.58
C ALA A 76 8.21 -1.39 -2.00
N GLU A 77 8.68 -2.36 -2.80
CA GLU A 77 8.17 -2.65 -4.13
C GLU A 77 8.18 -4.15 -4.36
N SER A 78 7.08 -4.71 -4.84
CA SER A 78 7.01 -6.12 -5.24
C SER A 78 5.97 -6.34 -6.33
N ARG A 79 6.10 -7.42 -7.10
CA ARG A 79 5.05 -7.88 -8.05
C ARG A 79 4.00 -8.75 -7.37
N ARG A 80 4.37 -9.42 -6.28
CA ARG A 80 3.51 -10.31 -5.51
C ARG A 80 3.86 -10.21 -4.03
N LEU A 81 2.84 -10.16 -3.19
CA LEU A 81 2.98 -10.20 -1.74
C LEU A 81 2.43 -11.53 -1.25
N SER A 82 3.12 -12.18 -0.35
CA SER A 82 2.50 -13.13 0.56
C SER A 82 1.49 -12.42 1.46
N GLU A 83 0.57 -13.18 2.05
CA GLU A 83 -0.34 -12.68 3.08
C GLU A 83 0.41 -11.91 4.18
N GLU A 84 1.53 -12.46 4.66
CA GLU A 84 2.34 -11.84 5.72
C GLU A 84 2.95 -10.50 5.31
N GLU A 85 3.48 -10.39 4.09
CA GLU A 85 4.00 -9.13 3.56
C GLU A 85 2.90 -8.08 3.40
N LEU A 86 1.71 -8.50 2.94
CA LEU A 86 0.56 -7.61 2.85
C LEU A 86 0.15 -7.08 4.24
N GLN A 87 0.05 -7.97 5.24
CA GLN A 87 -0.24 -7.57 6.62
C GLN A 87 0.81 -6.62 7.18
N THR A 88 2.09 -6.88 6.92
CA THR A 88 3.21 -6.00 7.31
C THR A 88 3.07 -4.60 6.72
N ILE A 89 2.80 -4.51 5.42
CA ILE A 89 2.60 -3.23 4.73
C ILE A 89 1.40 -2.47 5.33
N MET A 90 0.28 -3.17 5.54
CA MET A 90 -0.91 -2.55 6.12
C MET A 90 -0.66 -2.05 7.54
N ALA A 91 0.05 -2.82 8.35
CA ALA A 91 0.44 -2.43 9.70
C ALA A 91 1.38 -1.21 9.69
N PHE A 92 2.37 -1.17 8.79
CA PHE A 92 3.21 0.03 8.59
C PHE A 92 2.36 1.27 8.26
N CYS A 93 1.39 1.16 7.34
CA CYS A 93 0.51 2.26 6.97
C CYS A 93 -0.40 2.73 8.11
N LYS A 94 -0.69 1.86 9.09
CA LYS A 94 -1.47 2.17 10.30
C LYS A 94 -0.64 2.84 11.40
N LEU A 95 0.69 2.81 11.33
CA LEU A 95 1.55 3.49 12.30
C LEU A 95 1.36 5.02 12.26
N PRO A 96 1.58 5.74 13.38
CA PRO A 96 1.64 7.20 13.37
C PRO A 96 2.70 7.75 12.42
N ALA A 97 2.46 8.91 11.81
CA ALA A 97 3.35 9.51 10.80
C ALA A 97 4.81 9.64 11.26
N LYS A 98 5.06 10.00 12.54
CA LYS A 98 6.42 10.07 13.10
C LYS A 98 7.14 8.72 13.06
N ARG A 99 6.43 7.63 13.36
CA ARG A 99 6.97 6.25 13.34
C ARG A 99 7.21 5.79 11.89
N GLN A 100 6.26 6.07 11.00
CA GLN A 100 6.44 5.82 9.57
C GLN A 100 7.72 6.52 9.04
N ALA A 101 7.97 7.76 9.46
CA ALA A 101 9.17 8.50 9.09
C ALA A 101 10.46 7.79 9.52
N VAL A 102 10.52 7.32 10.77
CA VAL A 102 11.69 6.63 11.33
C VAL A 102 11.97 5.34 10.57
N LEU A 103 10.94 4.54 10.29
CA LEU A 103 11.11 3.28 9.57
C LEU A 103 11.44 3.49 8.09
N ALA A 104 10.79 4.44 7.42
CA ALA A 104 11.05 4.76 6.02
C ALA A 104 12.48 5.29 5.80
N ALA A 105 13.04 6.03 6.76
CA ALA A 105 14.41 6.55 6.68
C ALA A 105 15.49 5.44 6.70
N ARG A 106 15.18 4.26 7.24
CA ARG A 106 16.14 3.17 7.43
C ARG A 106 16.37 2.30 6.19
N ARG A 107 15.68 2.54 5.06
CA ARG A 107 15.78 1.76 3.80
C ARG A 107 15.73 0.24 4.04
N LEU A 108 14.73 -0.18 4.82
CA LEU A 108 14.54 -1.56 5.27
C LEU A 108 14.07 -2.49 4.13
N SER A 109 14.47 -3.76 4.17
CA SER A 109 13.78 -4.79 3.38
C SER A 109 12.38 -5.04 3.96
N LEU A 110 11.49 -5.73 3.22
CA LEU A 110 10.18 -6.11 3.75
C LEU A 110 10.27 -6.97 5.02
N ALA A 111 11.28 -7.84 5.11
CA ALA A 111 11.53 -8.65 6.30
C ALA A 111 11.98 -7.81 7.51
N ASP A 112 12.81 -6.80 7.28
CA ASP A 112 13.23 -5.87 8.32
C ASP A 112 12.08 -4.95 8.75
N LEU A 113 11.22 -4.54 7.80
CA LEU A 113 10.03 -3.75 8.08
C LEU A 113 9.06 -4.53 8.97
N LYS A 114 8.84 -5.82 8.68
CA LYS A 114 8.05 -6.72 9.51
C LYS A 114 8.57 -6.77 10.94
N THR A 115 9.86 -7.05 11.11
CA THR A 115 10.50 -7.12 12.44
C THR A 115 10.33 -5.80 13.20
N ALA A 116 10.48 -4.67 12.51
CA ALA A 116 10.33 -3.36 13.12
C ALA A 116 8.88 -3.05 13.52
N VAL A 117 7.90 -3.43 12.69
CA VAL A 117 6.47 -3.28 12.98
C VAL A 117 6.04 -4.19 14.14
N ASP A 118 6.49 -5.45 14.17
CA ASP A 118 6.16 -6.42 15.21
C ASP A 118 6.79 -6.08 16.58
N ALA A 119 7.85 -5.26 16.59
CA ALA A 119 8.48 -4.75 17.81
C ALA A 119 7.72 -3.57 18.45
N GLU A 120 6.79 -2.93 17.73
CA GLU A 120 6.05 -1.75 18.20
C GLU A 120 5.02 -2.00 19.32
N PRO A 121 4.40 -3.19 19.53
CA PRO A 121 3.47 -3.40 20.63
C PRO A 121 4.09 -3.26 22.03
N ARG A 122 5.42 -3.14 22.15
CA ARG A 122 6.15 -3.15 23.44
C ARG A 122 6.59 -1.77 23.93
N LEU A 123 6.18 -0.68 23.29
CA LEU A 123 6.56 0.69 23.68
C LEU A 123 5.35 1.61 23.90
N ALA A 124 4.18 1.03 24.14
CA ALA A 124 3.00 1.75 24.60
C ALA A 124 2.72 1.35 26.06
N ASP A 125 3.61 1.81 26.95
CA ASP A 125 3.34 2.07 28.37
C ASP A 125 3.99 3.42 28.72
#